data_AF-A0A2A2DU36-F1
#
_entry.id   AF-A0A2A2DU36-F1
#
_cell.length_a   1.000
_cell.length_b   1.000
_cell.length_c   1.000
_cell.angle_alpha   90.00
_cell.angle_beta   90.00
_cell.angle_gamma   90.00
#
_symmetry.space_group_name_H-M   'P 1'
#
loop_
_entity.id
_entity.type
_entity.pdbx_description
1 polymer ?
#
loop_
_entity_poly.entity_id
_entity_poly.type
_entity_poly.pdbx_seq_one_letter_code
_entity_poly.pdbx_strand_id
1 'polypeptide(L)'
;MIEQLKTHSDHENFLASVLAGEASRLSWAPGIDFIFSEERVGWGVALNIKRQVQRRDLFASALAKRFADALSYEGCYLCLDSWENFIVWHAVRQDSHDVGSLQRIMNRLLDLAGLHH
;
A
#
# COMPACT_ATOMS: atom_id res chain seq x y z
N MET A 1 2.88 -25.28 -0.94
CA MET A 1 1.67 -25.27 -1.79
C MET A 1 0.46 -24.64 -1.09
N ILE A 2 0.24 -24.89 0.22
CA ILE A 2 -0.89 -24.30 0.97
C ILE A 2 -0.72 -22.78 1.21
N GLU A 3 0.50 -22.27 1.42
CA GLU A 3 0.74 -20.83 1.61
C GLU A 3 0.34 -19.99 0.38
N GLN A 4 0.67 -20.41 -0.83
CA GLN A 4 0.37 -19.66 -2.05
C GLN A 4 -1.13 -19.54 -2.34
N LEU A 5 -1.90 -20.59 -2.05
CA LEU A 5 -3.37 -20.58 -2.16
C LEU A 5 -4.01 -19.64 -1.14
N LYS A 6 -3.45 -19.57 0.07
CA LYS A 6 -3.92 -18.68 1.13
C LYS A 6 -3.65 -17.21 0.78
N THR A 7 -2.45 -16.90 0.26
CA THR A 7 -2.09 -15.54 -0.17
C THR A 7 -2.96 -15.05 -1.33
N HIS A 8 -3.31 -15.92 -2.28
CA HIS A 8 -4.21 -15.55 -3.38
C HIS A 8 -5.63 -15.25 -2.88
N SER A 9 -6.19 -16.10 -2.01
CA SER A 9 -7.53 -15.88 -1.44
C SER A 9 -7.56 -14.64 -0.53
N ASP A 10 -6.52 -14.42 0.29
CA ASP A 10 -6.43 -13.24 1.16
C ASP A 10 -6.38 -11.94 0.33
N HIS A 11 -5.68 -11.97 -0.81
CA HIS A 11 -5.62 -10.84 -1.72
C HIS A 11 -6.97 -10.54 -2.39
N GLU A 12 -7.68 -11.56 -2.87
CA GLU A 12 -9.03 -11.39 -3.45
C GLU A 12 -10.03 -10.87 -2.40
N ASN A 13 -9.99 -11.41 -1.19
CA ASN A 13 -10.83 -10.96 -0.08
C ASN A 13 -10.55 -9.50 0.28
N PHE A 14 -9.29 -9.10 0.33
CA PHE A 14 -8.91 -7.71 0.56
C PHE A 14 -9.50 -6.79 -0.52
N LEU A 15 -9.31 -7.13 -1.79
CA LEU A 15 -9.86 -6.35 -2.91
C LEU A 15 -11.38 -6.25 -2.83
N ALA A 16 -12.08 -7.34 -2.50
CA ALA A 16 -13.52 -7.36 -2.31
C ALA A 16 -13.97 -6.44 -1.17
N SER A 17 -13.28 -6.46 -0.01
CA SER A 17 -13.57 -5.56 1.11
C SER A 17 -13.33 -4.09 0.74
N VAL A 18 -12.26 -3.78 0.00
CA VAL A 18 -12.01 -2.40 -0.47
C VAL A 18 -13.15 -1.92 -1.39
N LEU A 19 -13.60 -2.76 -2.31
CA LEU A 19 -14.73 -2.44 -3.20
C LEU A 19 -16.06 -2.28 -2.45
N ALA A 20 -16.23 -3.02 -1.34
CA ALA A 20 -17.37 -2.87 -0.45
C ALA A 20 -17.28 -1.64 0.47
N GLY A 21 -16.15 -0.91 0.45
CA GLY A 21 -15.92 0.21 1.37
C GLY A 21 -15.67 -0.22 2.81
N GLU A 22 -15.22 -1.46 3.02
CA GLU A 22 -15.01 -2.04 4.35
C GLU A 22 -13.53 -2.01 4.74
N ALA A 23 -13.26 -1.43 5.92
CA ALA A 23 -11.91 -1.39 6.47
C ALA A 23 -11.32 -2.80 6.56
N SER A 24 -10.13 -2.98 6.00
CA SER A 24 -9.53 -4.29 5.81
C SER A 24 -7.99 -4.23 5.84
N ARG A 25 -7.38 -5.39 6.09
CA ARG A 25 -5.92 -5.55 6.12
C ARG A 25 -5.51 -6.81 5.37
N LEU A 26 -4.45 -6.71 4.60
CA LEU A 26 -3.79 -7.83 3.93
C LEU A 26 -2.32 -7.88 4.37
N SER A 27 -1.90 -9.00 4.93
CA SER A 27 -0.48 -9.26 5.20
C SER A 27 0.21 -9.62 3.88
N TRP A 28 1.06 -8.73 3.37
CA TRP A 28 1.79 -8.94 2.12
C TRP A 28 3.05 -9.79 2.35
N ALA A 29 3.78 -9.47 3.40
CA ALA A 29 4.96 -10.19 3.85
C ALA A 29 5.16 -9.93 5.36
N PRO A 30 6.04 -10.69 6.06
CA PRO A 30 6.31 -10.43 7.47
C PRO A 30 6.71 -8.97 7.74
N GLY A 31 5.84 -8.23 8.43
CA GLY A 31 6.07 -6.81 8.74
C GLY A 31 5.74 -5.83 7.61
N ILE A 32 5.08 -6.28 6.54
CA ILE A 32 4.60 -5.46 5.43
C ILE A 32 3.12 -5.76 5.22
N ASP A 33 2.27 -4.76 5.44
CA ASP A 33 0.83 -4.89 5.38
C ASP A 33 0.23 -3.87 4.40
N PHE A 34 -0.76 -4.29 3.62
CA PHE A 34 -1.72 -3.36 3.03
C PHE A 34 -2.88 -3.13 4.00
N ILE A 35 -3.30 -1.87 4.14
CA ILE A 35 -4.40 -1.48 5.02
C ILE A 35 -5.31 -0.55 4.21
N PHE A 36 -6.60 -0.86 4.20
CA PHE A 36 -7.63 0.05 3.71
C PHE A 36 -8.39 0.59 4.92
N SER A 37 -8.37 1.90 5.09
CA SER A 37 -8.99 2.61 6.22
C SER A 37 -9.47 3.99 5.80
N GLU A 38 -10.41 4.53 6.58
CA GLU A 38 -10.78 5.94 6.55
C GLU A 38 -9.77 6.75 7.37
N GLU A 39 -9.07 7.65 6.70
CA GLU A 39 -8.21 8.64 7.35
C GLU A 39 -8.89 10.02 7.32
N ARG A 40 -8.30 11.03 7.98
CA ARG A 40 -8.87 12.40 8.00
C ARG A 40 -9.08 13.00 6.60
N VAL A 41 -8.34 12.52 5.61
CA VAL A 41 -8.40 12.96 4.21
C VAL A 41 -9.29 12.08 3.34
N GLY A 42 -9.99 11.12 3.93
CA GLY A 42 -10.87 10.15 3.29
C GLY A 42 -10.31 8.73 3.27
N TRP A 43 -11.00 7.86 2.54
CA TRP A 43 -10.62 6.46 2.36
C TRP A 43 -9.38 6.32 1.49
N GLY A 44 -8.50 5.40 1.85
CA GLY A 44 -7.30 5.12 1.07
C GLY A 44 -6.64 3.81 1.42
N VAL A 45 -5.71 3.40 0.56
CA VAL A 45 -4.86 2.22 0.77
C VAL A 45 -3.49 2.68 1.23
N ALA A 46 -3.06 2.14 2.36
CA ALA A 46 -1.73 2.30 2.91
C ALA A 46 -0.93 1.00 2.71
N LEU A 47 0.31 1.13 2.25
CA LEU A 47 1.35 0.14 2.44
C LEU A 47 2.14 0.51 3.69
N ASN A 48 2.01 -0.31 4.73
CA ASN A 48 2.68 -0.13 6.02
C ASN A 48 3.88 -1.07 6.13
N ILE A 49 5.07 -0.51 6.32
CA ILE A 49 6.32 -1.24 6.45
C ILE A 49 6.88 -1.00 7.85
N LYS A 50 6.87 -2.06 8.67
CA LYS A 50 7.33 -1.96 10.06
C LYS A 50 8.79 -1.58 10.12
N ARG A 51 9.15 -0.69 11.05
CA ARG A 51 10.54 -0.22 11.29
C ARG A 51 11.59 -1.34 11.22
N GLN A 52 11.29 -2.49 11.84
CA GLN A 52 12.19 -3.64 11.94
C GLN A 52 12.54 -4.35 10.63
N VAL A 53 11.74 -4.17 9.56
CA VAL A 53 12.00 -4.76 8.24
C VAL A 53 12.42 -3.73 7.21
N GLN A 54 12.57 -2.46 7.61
CA GLN A 54 13.02 -1.40 6.72
C GLN A 54 14.52 -1.49 6.46
N ARG A 55 14.89 -1.27 5.20
CA ARG A 55 16.27 -0.94 4.80
C ARG A 55 16.60 0.48 5.29
N ARG A 56 17.85 0.74 5.68
CA ARG A 56 18.29 2.04 6.22
C ARG A 56 17.95 3.24 5.35
N ASP A 57 18.00 3.09 4.03
CA ASP A 57 17.74 4.12 3.03
C ASP A 57 16.34 4.02 2.41
N LEU A 58 15.46 3.14 2.91
CA LEU A 58 14.14 2.88 2.31
C LEU A 58 13.31 4.17 2.15
N PHE A 59 13.17 4.94 3.23
CA PHE A 59 12.40 6.19 3.18
C PHE A 59 13.04 7.21 2.23
N ALA A 60 14.36 7.40 2.32
CA ALA A 60 15.08 8.36 1.49
C ALA A 60 15.04 7.99 0.00
N SER A 61 15.19 6.71 -0.33
CA SER A 61 15.12 6.21 -1.70
C SER A 61 13.71 6.31 -2.28
N ALA A 62 12.67 5.96 -1.52
CA ALA A 62 11.28 6.14 -1.93
C ALA A 62 10.95 7.62 -2.18
N LEU A 63 11.44 8.51 -1.32
CA LEU A 63 11.28 9.95 -1.48
C LEU A 63 12.00 10.45 -2.74
N ALA A 64 13.25 10.05 -2.97
CA ALA A 64 14.00 10.40 -4.18
C ALA A 64 13.27 9.92 -5.45
N LYS A 65 12.74 8.69 -5.44
CA LYS A 65 11.96 8.11 -6.53
C LYS A 65 10.67 8.89 -6.78
N ARG A 66 9.93 9.26 -5.73
CA ARG A 66 8.72 10.09 -5.81
C ARG A 66 8.97 11.46 -6.44
N PHE A 67 10.12 12.06 -6.15
CA PHE A 67 10.51 13.36 -6.70
C PHE A 67 11.03 13.25 -8.14
N ALA A 68 11.77 12.20 -8.46
CA ALA A 68 12.32 11.99 -9.79
C ALA A 68 11.22 11.75 -10.85
N ASP A 69 10.14 11.06 -10.47
CA ASP A 69 9.01 10.78 -11.36
C ASP A 69 7.68 11.22 -10.70
N ALA A 70 7.47 12.53 -10.66
CA ALA A 70 6.36 13.08 -9.89
C ALA A 70 4.97 12.71 -10.43
N LEU A 71 4.87 12.43 -11.74
CA LEU A 71 3.62 12.10 -12.43
C LEU A 71 3.23 10.64 -12.22
N SER A 72 4.19 9.70 -12.29
CA SER A 72 3.89 8.26 -12.09
C SER A 72 3.39 7.94 -10.68
N TYR A 73 3.77 8.76 -9.69
CA TYR A 73 3.38 8.62 -8.29
C TYR A 73 2.48 9.76 -7.80
N GLU A 74 1.79 10.45 -8.71
CA GLU A 74 0.75 11.40 -8.32
C GLU A 74 -0.27 10.71 -7.39
N GLY A 75 -0.68 11.40 -6.33
CA GLY A 75 -1.58 10.86 -5.31
C GLY A 75 -0.94 9.91 -4.28
N CYS A 76 0.34 9.53 -4.44
CA CYS A 76 1.09 8.82 -3.41
C CYS A 76 1.70 9.80 -2.40
N TYR A 77 1.46 9.52 -1.12
CA TYR A 77 1.99 10.25 0.03
C TYR A 77 2.90 9.35 0.86
N LEU A 78 4.02 9.91 1.33
CA LEU A 78 5.05 9.21 2.08
C LEU A 78 5.13 9.81 3.49
N CYS A 79 5.05 8.98 4.52
CA CYS A 79 5.27 9.43 5.89
C CYS A 79 5.87 8.36 6.80
N LEU A 80 6.35 8.81 7.96
CA LEU A 80 6.69 7.95 9.08
C LEU A 80 5.62 8.14 10.16
N ASP A 81 5.12 7.05 10.72
CA ASP A 81 4.22 7.12 11.88
C ASP A 81 5.01 7.33 13.19
N SER A 82 4.30 7.39 14.31
CA SER A 82 4.89 7.59 15.65
C SER A 82 5.81 6.45 16.10
N TRP A 83 5.74 5.28 15.45
CA TRP A 83 6.61 4.13 15.69
C TRP A 83 7.73 4.00 14.65
N GLU A 84 7.90 5.01 13.80
CA GLU A 84 8.83 5.02 12.65
C GLU A 84 8.52 3.91 11.63
N ASN A 85 7.27 3.44 11.55
CA ASN A 85 6.84 2.63 10.42
C ASN A 85 6.71 3.52 9.20
N PHE A 86 7.15 3.01 8.06
CA PHE A 86 7.10 3.73 6.81
C PHE A 86 5.78 3.42 6.12
N ILE A 87 5.02 4.48 5.86
CA ILE A 87 3.71 4.42 5.23
C ILE A 87 3.80 5.04 3.84
N VAL A 88 3.35 4.30 2.84
CA VAL A 88 3.03 4.83 1.50
C VAL A 88 1.52 4.78 1.35
N TRP A 89 0.86 5.92 1.24
CA TRP A 89 -0.59 6.02 1.19
C TRP A 89 -1.09 6.58 -0.14
N HIS A 90 -2.22 6.09 -0.63
CA HIS A 90 -2.91 6.61 -1.80
C HIS A 90 -4.42 6.65 -1.56
N ALA A 91 -5.04 7.77 -1.91
CA ALA A 91 -6.49 7.97 -1.79
C ALA A 91 -7.26 7.00 -2.69
N VAL A 92 -8.38 6.47 -2.20
CA VAL A 92 -9.30 5.62 -2.97
C VAL A 92 -10.67 6.32 -2.99
N ARG A 93 -10.93 6.99 -4.10
CA ARG A 93 -12.22 7.61 -4.45
C ARG A 93 -13.38 6.60 -4.62
N GLN A 94 -14.25 6.44 -3.62
CA GLN A 94 -15.30 5.39 -3.56
C GLN A 94 -16.23 5.29 -4.78
N ASP A 95 -16.30 6.32 -5.62
CA ASP A 95 -17.16 6.47 -6.79
C ASP A 95 -16.61 5.81 -8.08
N SER A 96 -15.39 5.25 -8.10
CA SER A 96 -14.76 4.87 -9.39
C SER A 96 -13.72 3.74 -9.40
N HIS A 97 -13.64 2.88 -8.37
CA HIS A 97 -12.64 1.78 -8.38
C HIS A 97 -13.18 0.47 -8.92
N ASP A 98 -12.40 -0.14 -9.80
CA ASP A 98 -12.48 -1.55 -10.14
C ASP A 98 -11.26 -2.30 -9.58
N VAL A 99 -11.30 -3.63 -9.66
CA VAL A 99 -10.20 -4.50 -9.22
C VAL A 99 -8.87 -4.10 -9.87
N GLY A 100 -8.87 -3.80 -11.17
CA GLY A 100 -7.66 -3.46 -11.91
C GLY A 100 -7.01 -2.15 -11.46
N SER A 101 -7.82 -1.17 -11.06
CA SER A 101 -7.36 0.12 -10.55
C SER A 101 -6.80 0.00 -9.14
N LEU A 102 -7.43 -0.82 -8.28
CA LEU A 102 -6.88 -1.14 -6.96
C LEU A 102 -5.55 -1.88 -7.05
N GLN A 103 -5.45 -2.89 -7.93
CA GLN A 103 -4.18 -3.59 -8.18
C GLN A 103 -3.10 -2.63 -8.68
N ARG A 104 -3.45 -1.68 -9.56
CA ARG A 104 -2.52 -0.66 -10.03
C ARG A 104 -2.03 0.25 -8.91
N ILE A 105 -2.92 0.66 -8.00
CA ILE A 105 -2.55 1.42 -6.81
C ILE A 105 -1.58 0.61 -5.95
N MET A 106 -1.91 -0.64 -5.61
CA MET A 106 -1.06 -1.52 -4.81
C MET A 106 0.34 -1.70 -5.44
N ASN A 107 0.40 -1.93 -6.76
CA ASN A 107 1.66 -2.07 -7.48
C ASN A 107 2.48 -0.78 -7.45
N ARG A 108 1.85 0.39 -7.57
CA ARG A 108 2.54 1.69 -7.43
C ARG A 108 3.11 1.88 -6.03
N LEU A 109 2.37 1.48 -4.99
CA LEU A 109 2.86 1.57 -3.60
C LEU A 109 4.08 0.65 -3.38
N LEU A 110 4.02 -0.59 -3.87
CA LEU A 110 5.14 -1.54 -3.81
C LEU A 110 6.36 -1.04 -4.59
N ASP A 111 6.14 -0.58 -5.81
CA ASP A 111 7.19 -0.05 -6.65
C ASP A 111 7.84 1.19 -6.03
N LEU A 112 7.06 2.12 -5.48
CA LEU A 112 7.58 3.31 -4.81
C LEU A 112 8.40 2.96 -3.56
N ALA A 113 7.99 1.91 -2.83
CA ALA A 113 8.74 1.36 -1.71
C ALA A 113 9.93 0.45 -2.13
N GLY A 114 10.16 0.23 -3.42
CA GLY A 114 11.23 -0.66 -3.90
C GLY A 114 11.03 -2.13 -3.51
N LEU A 115 9.77 -2.56 -3.39
CA LEU A 115 9.34 -3.91 -3.02
C LEU A 115 8.74 -4.70 -4.19
N HIS A 116 8.70 -4.11 -5.39
CA HIS A 116 8.26 -4.80 -6.61
C HIS A 116 9.39 -5.72 -7.12
N HIS A 117 9.07 -7.00 -7.31
CA HIS A 117 9.92 -8.00 -7.95
C HIS A 117 9.29 -8.46 -9.26
#